data_AF-A0A9P8VGJ4-F1
#
_entry.id   AF-A0A9P8VGJ4-F1
#
_cell.length_a   1.000
_cell.length_b   1.000
_cell.length_c   1.000
_cell.angle_alpha   90.00
_cell.angle_beta   90.00
_cell.angle_gamma   90.00
#
_symmetry.space_group_name_H-M   'P 1'
#
loop_
_entity.id
_entity.type
_entity.pdbx_description
1 polymer ?
#
loop_
_entity_poly.entity_id
_entity_poly.type
_entity_poly.pdbx_seq_one_letter_code
_entity_poly.pdbx_strand_id
1 'polypeptide(L)'
;MSLGTLTTAFAPEATSCLDPDTFWMEERGGDERNIQGGLPFLQRPECYPKGFIPVSTSYYSPGICPSAYTVACSSTMLEEGREITAHVCCPDRYWQYTCPSDNAAAELKKAPWLSTLGCWSSLTTTGVRVVTKAGFGSNEIVTTTLSKGIFGAHAINVRAELGESGLPVETGAASEPTSCTDTAVTHDDSGIRISPGTMAGISIGSAVGALLIAAICWFLVRHLRKRPDDPADWTTSADGATRDEEIYKQDAEPKKVVDHDVPIAELGDYCNNRMSWENTWENMTVSPASAHTVTGDGRGTPIRKDGQLLRHQHLFALKMFLKQAFLTYKEVFYEHDITSVEVKNGVFNICQPPHDPKKSPFRGKWGPFPDNVTNNTIKREAALSIEQCNTAVGLLYPLSQKLLSGTGWDMFRLSGRVRKPVFLPTFNGMDRTKTIQGIDGHAVIAVEHSELDEYFIFDPSGSQYGISKACMPIQQYEIEYQSAWNRRVRYEGTGLDDIDNLLNGTDRLDLVMAYHSNPAAMADLRLERRTRVHFAYFIDKRKGLDRTMLGGSDAVFEQKMDAFIADLKTHLQGFKWKRGEKK
;
A
#
# COMPACT_ATOMS: atom_id res chain seq x y z
N MET A 1 -8.38 17.59 1.20
CA MET A 1 -6.97 17.92 1.52
C MET A 1 -6.45 18.95 0.53
N SER A 2 -5.74 19.97 1.01
CA SER A 2 -5.01 20.89 0.12
C SER A 2 -3.79 20.19 -0.52
N LEU A 3 -3.63 20.33 -1.83
CA LEU A 3 -2.51 19.80 -2.62
C LEU A 3 -1.42 20.86 -2.89
N GLY A 4 -1.57 22.05 -2.31
CA GLY A 4 -0.77 23.23 -2.60
C GLY A 4 -1.48 24.18 -3.56
N THR A 5 -0.72 25.09 -4.16
CA THR A 5 -1.26 26.13 -5.04
C THR A 5 -1.27 25.69 -6.50
N LEU A 6 -2.27 26.17 -7.25
CA LEU A 6 -2.37 26.01 -8.71
C LEU A 6 -2.72 27.36 -9.33
N THR A 7 -1.85 28.34 -9.12
CA THR A 7 -2.07 29.73 -9.53
C THR A 7 -1.72 30.00 -10.99
N THR A 8 -1.06 29.06 -11.66
CA THR A 8 -0.85 29.07 -13.11
C THR A 8 -1.71 28.00 -13.76
N ALA A 9 -2.32 28.34 -14.90
CA ALA A 9 -3.10 27.38 -15.66
C ALA A 9 -2.18 26.28 -16.18
N PHE A 10 -2.22 25.13 -15.51
CA PHE A 10 -1.59 23.91 -16.00
C PHE A 10 -2.14 23.60 -17.41
N ALA A 11 -1.26 23.21 -18.34
CA ALA A 11 -1.62 22.99 -19.75
C ALA A 11 -1.42 21.51 -20.13
N PRO A 12 -2.43 20.65 -19.89
CA PRO A 12 -2.35 19.21 -20.20
C PRO A 12 -2.32 18.89 -21.70
N GLU A 13 -2.61 19.87 -22.57
CA GLU A 13 -2.68 19.66 -24.02
C GLU A 13 -1.32 19.45 -24.68
N ALA A 14 -0.25 19.98 -24.08
CA ALA A 14 1.10 19.82 -24.60
C ALA A 14 1.55 18.33 -24.65
N THR A 15 0.79 17.43 -24.04
CA THR A 15 1.18 16.03 -23.77
C THR A 15 0.17 14.99 -24.28
N SER A 16 -0.75 15.33 -25.19
CA SER A 16 -1.80 14.42 -25.73
C SER A 16 -2.78 13.85 -24.68
N CYS A 17 -2.85 14.48 -23.50
CA CYS A 17 -3.57 13.92 -22.35
C CYS A 17 -5.08 13.98 -22.44
N LEU A 18 -5.62 14.90 -23.25
CA LEU A 18 -7.05 15.13 -23.42
C LEU A 18 -7.55 14.74 -24.82
N ASP A 19 -6.89 13.78 -25.47
CA ASP A 19 -7.29 13.31 -26.80
C ASP A 19 -8.74 12.76 -26.75
N PRO A 20 -9.66 13.28 -27.58
CA PRO A 20 -11.07 12.89 -27.58
C PRO A 20 -11.31 11.43 -27.93
N ASP A 21 -10.43 10.86 -28.74
CA ASP A 21 -10.55 9.50 -29.26
C ASP A 21 -9.86 8.49 -28.34
N THR A 22 -9.20 8.96 -27.29
CA THR A 22 -8.58 8.11 -26.27
C THR A 22 -9.55 7.81 -25.14
N PHE A 23 -10.18 6.64 -25.24
CA PHE A 23 -10.97 6.04 -24.18
C PHE A 23 -10.17 4.96 -23.46
N TRP A 24 -10.35 4.87 -22.16
CA TRP A 24 -9.79 3.83 -21.31
C TRP A 24 -10.90 2.96 -20.74
N MET A 25 -10.68 1.65 -20.80
CA MET A 25 -11.55 0.68 -20.16
C MET A 25 -10.79 0.04 -19.00
N GLU A 26 -11.22 0.30 -17.77
CA GLU A 26 -10.68 -0.37 -16.59
C GLU A 26 -11.67 -1.43 -16.11
N GLU A 27 -11.22 -2.68 -16.01
CA GLU A 27 -12.02 -3.77 -15.45
C GLU A 27 -11.69 -3.90 -13.96
N ARG A 28 -12.67 -3.66 -13.09
CA ARG A 28 -12.47 -3.77 -11.63
C ARG A 28 -13.61 -4.54 -10.99
N GLY A 29 -13.31 -5.77 -10.56
CA GLY A 29 -14.30 -6.61 -9.85
C GLY A 29 -15.46 -7.10 -10.71
N GLY A 30 -15.27 -7.18 -12.04
CA GLY A 30 -16.31 -7.58 -13.00
C GLY A 30 -17.11 -6.42 -13.61
N ASP A 31 -16.89 -5.18 -13.16
CA ASP A 31 -17.47 -3.98 -13.77
C ASP A 31 -16.50 -3.31 -14.74
N GLU A 32 -16.99 -2.99 -15.94
CA GLU A 32 -16.26 -2.24 -16.96
C GLU A 32 -16.45 -0.73 -16.76
N ARG A 33 -15.34 0.00 -16.63
CA ARG A 33 -15.33 1.45 -16.42
C ARG A 33 -14.82 2.14 -17.67
N ASN A 34 -15.66 2.96 -18.29
CA ASN A 34 -15.25 3.81 -19.40
C ASN A 34 -14.78 5.16 -18.85
N ILE A 35 -13.51 5.46 -19.04
CA ILE A 35 -12.85 6.71 -18.66
C ILE A 35 -12.41 7.40 -19.94
N GLN A 36 -12.64 8.70 -20.07
CA GLN A 36 -12.20 9.47 -21.22
C GLN A 36 -11.31 10.64 -20.79
N GLY A 37 -10.33 10.97 -21.62
CA GLY A 37 -9.53 12.19 -21.45
C GLY A 37 -8.54 12.12 -20.29
N GLY A 38 -8.02 10.94 -19.99
CA GLY A 38 -6.92 10.79 -19.05
C GLY A 38 -6.56 9.33 -18.89
N LEU A 39 -5.31 8.98 -19.16
CA LEU A 39 -4.79 7.71 -18.67
C LEU A 39 -4.99 7.65 -17.15
N PRO A 40 -5.11 6.45 -16.56
CA PRO A 40 -5.05 6.32 -15.11
C PRO A 40 -3.85 7.13 -14.61
N PHE A 41 -4.04 7.99 -13.61
CA PHE A 41 -2.97 8.88 -13.09
C PHE A 41 -1.62 8.16 -12.91
N LEU A 42 -1.66 6.89 -12.53
CA LEU A 42 -0.49 6.02 -12.36
C LEU A 42 0.33 5.76 -13.63
N GLN A 43 -0.25 5.91 -14.82
CA GLN A 43 0.39 5.62 -16.11
C GLN A 43 0.95 6.86 -16.80
N ARG A 44 0.31 8.04 -16.65
CA ARG A 44 0.82 9.34 -17.14
C ARG A 44 0.58 10.46 -16.13
N PRO A 45 1.36 10.52 -15.04
CA PRO A 45 1.23 11.59 -14.05
C PRO A 45 1.47 12.99 -14.64
N GLU A 46 2.19 13.11 -15.75
CA GLU A 46 2.42 14.34 -16.49
C GLU A 46 1.15 14.96 -17.10
N CYS A 47 0.04 14.21 -17.15
CA CYS A 47 -1.27 14.71 -17.59
C CYS A 47 -2.01 15.52 -16.53
N TYR A 48 -1.46 15.60 -15.32
CA TYR A 48 -2.12 16.23 -14.18
C TYR A 48 -1.17 17.22 -13.50
N PRO A 49 -1.71 18.24 -12.80
CA PRO A 49 -0.88 19.14 -12.04
C PRO A 49 -0.04 18.38 -11.00
N LYS A 50 1.12 18.94 -10.63
CA LYS A 50 2.01 18.31 -9.65
C LYS A 50 1.25 18.03 -8.35
N GLY A 51 1.46 16.83 -7.79
CA GLY A 51 0.81 16.41 -6.54
C GLY A 51 -0.66 16.01 -6.68
N PHE A 52 -1.18 15.88 -7.90
CA PHE A 52 -2.56 15.45 -8.13
C PHE A 52 -2.86 14.11 -7.44
N ILE A 53 -4.01 14.04 -6.78
CA ILE A 53 -4.53 12.82 -6.15
C ILE A 53 -5.94 12.60 -6.73
N PRO A 54 -6.22 11.46 -7.40
CA PRO A 54 -7.50 11.18 -8.05
C PRO A 54 -8.59 10.82 -7.03
N VAL A 55 -8.91 11.77 -6.15
CA VAL A 55 -9.97 11.69 -5.15
C VAL A 55 -10.75 13.00 -5.14
N SER A 56 -12.08 12.92 -5.01
CA SER A 56 -12.98 14.08 -5.08
C SER A 56 -12.82 15.08 -3.93
N THR A 57 -12.07 14.75 -2.89
CA THR A 57 -11.88 15.60 -1.70
C THR A 57 -10.55 16.36 -1.66
N SER A 58 -9.65 16.11 -2.61
CA SER A 58 -8.37 16.84 -2.72
C SER A 58 -8.52 18.05 -3.64
N TYR A 59 -7.92 19.18 -3.29
CA TYR A 59 -8.05 20.44 -4.02
C TYR A 59 -6.77 21.27 -4.00
N TYR A 60 -6.59 22.13 -5.00
CA TYR A 60 -5.57 23.17 -4.99
C TYR A 60 -6.12 24.48 -4.42
N SER A 61 -5.38 25.17 -3.56
CA SER A 61 -5.80 26.43 -2.95
C SER A 61 -4.61 27.36 -2.67
N PRO A 62 -4.63 28.61 -3.15
CA PRO A 62 -5.51 29.08 -4.23
C PRO A 62 -5.25 28.29 -5.52
N GLY A 63 -6.28 28.07 -6.33
CA GLY A 63 -6.19 27.34 -7.58
C GLY A 63 -7.09 27.89 -8.68
N ILE A 64 -6.62 27.76 -9.92
CA ILE A 64 -7.34 28.09 -11.15
C ILE A 64 -7.49 26.81 -11.97
N CYS A 65 -8.60 26.63 -12.68
CA CYS A 65 -8.76 25.50 -13.59
C CYS A 65 -7.64 25.48 -14.65
N PRO A 66 -7.10 24.30 -15.00
CA PRO A 66 -6.19 24.14 -16.12
C PRO A 66 -6.74 24.71 -17.43
N SER A 67 -5.86 25.06 -18.39
CA SER A 67 -6.24 25.78 -19.63
C SER A 67 -7.16 25.00 -20.59
N ALA A 68 -7.38 23.72 -20.32
CA ALA A 68 -8.21 22.80 -21.11
C ALA A 68 -9.37 22.21 -20.29
N TYR A 69 -9.66 22.87 -19.17
CA TYR A 69 -10.67 22.48 -18.22
C TYR A 69 -11.57 23.69 -17.95
N THR A 70 -12.87 23.44 -17.92
CA THR A 70 -13.86 24.44 -17.51
C THR A 70 -14.45 24.07 -16.16
N VAL A 71 -14.95 25.08 -15.45
CA VAL A 71 -15.70 24.87 -14.21
C VAL A 71 -17.00 24.14 -14.56
N ALA A 72 -17.10 22.87 -14.21
CA ALA A 72 -18.32 22.08 -14.41
C ALA A 72 -19.35 22.34 -13.32
N CYS A 73 -18.89 22.61 -12.09
CA CYS A 73 -19.73 23.11 -11.02
C CYS A 73 -18.92 23.85 -9.95
N SER A 74 -19.63 24.64 -9.15
CA SER A 74 -19.07 25.40 -8.04
C SER A 74 -19.93 25.26 -6.78
N SER A 75 -19.28 25.37 -5.62
CA SER A 75 -19.94 25.43 -4.32
C SER A 75 -19.24 26.49 -3.47
N THR A 76 -20.00 27.37 -2.85
CA THR A 76 -19.48 28.30 -1.85
C THR A 76 -19.55 27.67 -0.46
N MET A 77 -18.50 27.85 0.32
CA MET A 77 -18.43 27.39 1.72
C MET A 77 -17.79 28.46 2.59
N LEU A 78 -18.18 28.48 3.87
CA LEU A 78 -17.56 29.35 4.86
C LEU A 78 -16.43 28.59 5.56
N GLU A 79 -15.21 29.09 5.42
CA GLU A 79 -14.01 28.57 6.09
C GLU A 79 -13.41 29.72 6.90
N GLU A 80 -13.32 29.56 8.22
CA GLU A 80 -12.85 30.61 9.14
C GLU A 80 -13.59 31.97 9.01
N GLY A 81 -14.88 31.94 8.65
CA GLY A 81 -15.68 33.14 8.44
C GLY A 81 -15.41 33.86 7.11
N ARG A 82 -14.59 33.28 6.23
CA ARG A 82 -14.40 33.74 4.85
C ARG A 82 -15.17 32.86 3.88
N GLU A 83 -15.73 33.48 2.84
CA GLU A 83 -16.40 32.75 1.77
C GLU A 83 -15.36 32.25 0.76
N ILE A 84 -15.23 30.93 0.66
CA ILE A 84 -14.36 30.25 -0.28
C ILE A 84 -15.22 29.57 -1.33
N THR A 85 -14.89 29.81 -2.60
CA THR A 85 -15.54 29.10 -3.71
C THR A 85 -14.69 27.92 -4.12
N ALA A 86 -15.25 26.72 -4.00
CA ALA A 86 -14.68 25.51 -4.57
C ALA A 86 -15.24 25.30 -5.98
N HIS A 87 -14.37 24.96 -6.92
CA HIS A 87 -14.71 24.63 -8.30
C HIS A 87 -14.27 23.21 -8.61
N VAL A 88 -15.13 22.47 -9.31
CA VAL A 88 -14.78 21.19 -9.94
C VAL A 88 -14.49 21.48 -11.41
N CYS A 89 -13.22 21.41 -11.80
CA CYS A 89 -12.79 21.62 -13.17
C CYS A 89 -12.87 20.29 -13.93
N CYS A 90 -13.53 20.29 -15.09
CA CYS A 90 -13.63 19.15 -15.99
C CYS A 90 -13.08 19.48 -17.39
N PRO A 91 -12.57 18.51 -18.15
CA PRO A 91 -12.13 18.73 -19.53
C PRO A 91 -13.26 19.35 -20.37
N ASP A 92 -12.95 20.33 -21.23
CA ASP A 92 -13.96 21.15 -21.91
C ASP A 92 -14.06 20.96 -23.44
N ARG A 93 -13.00 20.43 -24.08
CA ARG A 93 -12.86 20.49 -25.54
C ARG A 93 -13.85 19.64 -26.34
N TYR A 94 -14.37 18.56 -25.77
CA TYR A 94 -14.99 17.51 -26.59
C TYR A 94 -16.33 17.00 -26.06
N TRP A 95 -16.53 17.06 -24.75
CA TRP A 95 -17.75 16.56 -24.12
C TRP A 95 -18.22 17.53 -23.07
N GLN A 96 -19.53 17.60 -22.93
CA GLN A 96 -20.14 18.34 -21.84
C GLN A 96 -20.07 17.46 -20.60
N TYR A 97 -18.96 17.60 -19.87
CA TYR A 97 -18.84 17.02 -18.55
C TYR A 97 -19.62 17.85 -17.55
N THR A 98 -20.29 17.13 -16.67
CA THR A 98 -20.92 17.70 -15.49
C THR A 98 -20.30 17.05 -14.27
N CYS A 99 -20.32 17.73 -13.13
CA CYS A 99 -20.00 17.04 -11.89
C CYS A 99 -21.22 16.19 -11.44
N PRO A 100 -21.02 15.12 -10.67
CA PRO A 100 -22.13 14.36 -10.10
C PRO A 100 -23.05 15.31 -9.31
N SER A 101 -24.34 15.35 -9.65
CA SER A 101 -25.31 16.13 -8.89
C SER A 101 -25.36 15.65 -7.43
N ASP A 102 -25.76 16.50 -6.50
CA ASP A 102 -25.95 16.10 -5.09
C ASP A 102 -26.97 14.95 -4.93
N ASN A 103 -27.89 14.79 -5.89
CA ASN A 103 -28.86 13.70 -5.98
C ASN A 103 -28.38 12.50 -6.82
N ALA A 104 -27.08 12.41 -7.13
CA ALA A 104 -26.52 11.36 -7.98
C ALA A 104 -26.55 9.98 -7.33
N ALA A 105 -27.15 9.77 -6.15
CA ALA A 105 -27.20 8.46 -5.49
C ALA A 105 -27.70 7.33 -6.40
N ALA A 106 -28.67 7.59 -7.29
CA ALA A 106 -29.13 6.59 -8.25
C ALA A 106 -28.11 6.29 -9.36
N GLU A 107 -27.37 7.29 -9.83
CA GLU A 107 -26.35 7.14 -10.87
C GLU A 107 -25.01 6.66 -10.30
N LEU A 108 -24.62 7.12 -9.11
CA LEU A 108 -23.50 6.59 -8.31
C LEU A 108 -23.76 5.14 -7.88
N LYS A 109 -25.01 4.71 -7.67
CA LYS A 109 -25.30 3.29 -7.44
C LYS A 109 -25.06 2.44 -8.69
N LYS A 110 -25.33 2.99 -9.89
CA LYS A 110 -25.03 2.33 -11.17
C LYS A 110 -23.55 2.44 -11.54
N ALA A 111 -22.90 3.52 -11.10
CA ALA A 111 -21.53 3.86 -11.42
C ALA A 111 -20.76 4.39 -10.18
N PRO A 112 -20.46 3.53 -9.17
CA PRO A 112 -19.80 3.97 -7.94
C PRO A 112 -18.45 4.65 -8.16
N TRP A 113 -17.77 4.32 -9.25
CA TRP A 113 -16.48 4.89 -9.65
C TRP A 113 -16.55 6.38 -10.01
N LEU A 114 -17.72 6.94 -10.30
CA LEU A 114 -17.86 8.38 -10.54
C LEU A 114 -17.45 9.23 -9.33
N SER A 115 -17.52 8.67 -8.11
CA SER A 115 -17.03 9.32 -6.89
C SER A 115 -15.52 9.58 -6.89
N THR A 116 -14.76 8.80 -7.66
CA THR A 116 -13.29 8.93 -7.81
C THR A 116 -12.87 9.76 -9.01
N LEU A 117 -13.71 9.82 -10.04
CA LEU A 117 -13.44 10.58 -11.25
C LEU A 117 -13.86 12.05 -11.08
N GLY A 118 -15.03 12.33 -10.53
CA GLY A 118 -15.48 13.70 -10.25
C GLY A 118 -16.06 14.47 -11.45
N CYS A 119 -15.80 14.02 -12.68
CA CYS A 119 -16.48 14.47 -13.90
C CYS A 119 -17.18 13.29 -14.56
N TRP A 120 -18.37 13.52 -15.11
CA TRP A 120 -19.09 12.51 -15.88
C TRP A 120 -19.87 13.12 -17.05
N SER A 121 -20.11 12.28 -18.06
CA SER A 121 -20.98 12.60 -19.16
C SER A 121 -21.67 11.33 -19.65
N SER A 122 -22.65 11.49 -20.53
CA SER A 122 -23.45 10.36 -21.04
C SER A 122 -23.41 10.30 -22.56
N LEU A 123 -23.17 9.10 -23.09
CA LEU A 123 -23.38 8.81 -24.51
C LEU A 123 -24.86 8.57 -24.74
N THR A 124 -25.45 9.33 -25.66
CA THR A 124 -26.86 9.16 -26.07
C THR A 124 -27.02 8.11 -27.18
N THR A 125 -25.97 7.86 -27.95
CA THR A 125 -25.91 6.91 -29.05
C THR A 125 -24.79 5.89 -28.83
N THR A 126 -25.05 4.66 -29.27
CA THR A 126 -24.03 3.61 -29.32
C THR A 126 -23.10 3.86 -30.50
N GLY A 127 -21.79 3.78 -30.30
CA GLY A 127 -20.79 4.00 -31.34
C GLY A 127 -19.57 3.10 -31.19
N VAL A 128 -18.96 2.71 -32.31
CA VAL A 128 -17.66 2.02 -32.30
C VAL A 128 -16.57 3.03 -31.97
N ARG A 129 -15.72 2.70 -30.98
CA ARG A 129 -14.58 3.51 -30.56
C ARG A 129 -13.37 2.61 -30.31
N VAL A 130 -12.19 3.17 -30.53
CA VAL A 130 -10.95 2.53 -30.09
C VAL A 130 -10.81 2.84 -28.60
N VAL A 131 -10.73 1.80 -27.78
CA VAL A 131 -10.49 1.92 -26.35
C VAL A 131 -9.15 1.26 -26.04
N THR A 132 -8.41 1.84 -25.09
CA THR A 132 -7.29 1.15 -24.48
C THR A 132 -7.78 0.47 -23.22
N LYS A 133 -7.83 -0.87 -23.23
CA LYS A 133 -8.17 -1.66 -22.06
C LYS A 133 -6.96 -1.71 -21.14
N ALA A 134 -7.10 -1.13 -19.94
CA ALA A 134 -6.09 -1.21 -18.90
C ALA A 134 -6.07 -2.62 -18.32
N GLY A 135 -4.97 -3.34 -18.53
CA GLY A 135 -4.75 -4.68 -17.99
C GLY A 135 -3.60 -4.72 -17.00
N PHE A 136 -3.55 -5.75 -16.16
CA PHE A 136 -2.41 -5.99 -15.28
C PHE A 136 -1.16 -6.32 -16.11
N GLY A 137 -0.21 -5.39 -16.20
CA GLY A 137 1.11 -5.59 -16.81
C GLY A 137 1.24 -5.15 -18.26
N SER A 138 0.13 -4.99 -18.99
CA SER A 138 0.13 -4.39 -20.32
C SER A 138 -1.23 -3.77 -20.64
N ASN A 139 -1.20 -2.66 -21.38
CA ASN A 139 -2.39 -2.06 -21.97
C ASN A 139 -2.67 -2.71 -23.33
N GLU A 140 -3.92 -3.05 -23.60
CA GLU A 140 -4.34 -3.60 -24.89
C GLU A 140 -5.20 -2.57 -25.62
N ILE A 141 -4.86 -2.26 -26.88
CA ILE A 141 -5.71 -1.40 -27.72
C ILE A 141 -6.76 -2.30 -28.38
N VAL A 142 -8.02 -2.09 -28.03
CA VAL A 142 -9.15 -2.88 -28.53
C VAL A 142 -10.15 -1.95 -29.22
N THR A 143 -10.63 -2.34 -30.39
CA THR A 143 -11.80 -1.68 -30.98
C THR A 143 -13.06 -2.28 -30.35
N THR A 144 -13.80 -1.49 -29.57
CA THR A 144 -15.03 -1.94 -28.94
C THR A 144 -16.20 -1.01 -29.27
N THR A 145 -17.41 -1.49 -29.04
CA THR A 145 -18.62 -0.68 -29.19
C THR A 145 -18.96 -0.08 -27.84
N LEU A 146 -18.74 1.23 -27.68
CA LEU A 146 -19.23 1.96 -26.51
C LEU A 146 -20.74 2.10 -26.66
N SER A 147 -21.45 1.34 -25.84
CA SER A 147 -22.91 1.38 -25.74
C SER A 147 -23.36 2.71 -25.14
N LYS A 148 -24.62 3.10 -25.40
CA LYS A 148 -25.30 4.16 -24.65
C LYS A 148 -25.06 3.95 -23.15
N GLY A 149 -24.47 4.94 -22.48
CA GLY A 149 -23.99 4.75 -21.10
C GLY A 149 -23.30 5.98 -20.53
N ILE A 150 -22.75 5.82 -19.33
CA ILE A 150 -22.03 6.87 -18.60
C ILE A 150 -20.54 6.58 -18.69
N PHE A 151 -19.76 7.64 -18.91
CA PHE A 151 -18.32 7.63 -18.82
C PHE A 151 -17.86 8.78 -17.92
N GLY A 152 -16.69 8.61 -17.31
CA GLY A 152 -16.12 9.61 -16.41
C GLY A 152 -14.81 10.20 -16.92
N ALA A 153 -14.41 11.31 -16.33
CA ALA A 153 -13.10 11.93 -16.49
C ALA A 153 -12.59 12.40 -15.13
N HIS A 154 -11.28 12.50 -14.98
CA HIS A 154 -10.67 12.98 -13.76
C HIS A 154 -10.88 14.49 -13.59
N ALA A 155 -11.54 14.87 -12.49
CA ALA A 155 -11.76 16.25 -12.08
C ALA A 155 -10.52 16.81 -11.39
N ILE A 156 -10.29 18.11 -11.57
CA ILE A 156 -9.32 18.88 -10.80
C ILE A 156 -10.10 19.85 -9.94
N ASN A 157 -10.07 19.66 -8.62
CA ASN A 157 -10.75 20.56 -7.70
C ASN A 157 -9.83 21.72 -7.35
N VAL A 158 -10.35 22.94 -7.41
CA VAL A 158 -9.63 24.15 -7.02
C VAL A 158 -10.48 24.99 -6.08
N ARG A 159 -9.84 25.77 -5.22
CA ARG A 159 -10.49 26.76 -4.37
C ARG A 159 -9.92 28.15 -4.67
N ALA A 160 -10.81 29.12 -4.73
CA ALA A 160 -10.45 30.53 -4.86
C ALA A 160 -11.14 31.34 -3.75
N GLU A 161 -10.40 32.26 -3.14
CA GLU A 161 -10.97 33.25 -2.21
C GLU A 161 -11.65 34.36 -3.01
N LEU A 162 -12.92 34.62 -2.71
CA LEU A 162 -13.66 35.78 -3.24
C LEU A 162 -13.10 37.05 -2.60
N GLY A 163 -12.13 37.68 -3.26
CA GLY A 163 -11.54 38.94 -2.76
C GLY A 163 -10.28 39.38 -3.51
N GLU A 164 -9.52 38.45 -4.05
CA GLU A 164 -8.37 38.74 -4.92
C GLU A 164 -8.80 38.67 -6.40
N SER A 165 -9.73 39.54 -6.78
CA SER A 165 -10.13 39.72 -8.18
C SER A 165 -8.98 40.34 -8.99
N GLY A 166 -8.11 39.46 -9.46
CA GLY A 166 -7.19 39.68 -10.57
C GLY A 166 -7.32 38.56 -11.61
N LEU A 167 -8.53 38.02 -11.83
CA LEU A 167 -8.78 37.22 -13.04
C LEU A 167 -8.89 38.20 -14.23
N PRO A 168 -8.03 38.08 -15.26
CA PRO A 168 -8.17 38.90 -16.45
C PRO A 168 -9.45 38.47 -17.17
N VAL A 169 -10.43 39.38 -17.18
CA VAL A 169 -11.59 39.31 -18.06
C VAL A 169 -11.06 39.37 -19.49
N GLU A 170 -11.22 38.30 -20.26
CA GLU A 170 -11.08 38.32 -21.71
C GLU A 170 -11.98 39.43 -22.28
N THR A 171 -11.35 40.52 -22.72
CA THR A 171 -12.01 41.53 -23.55
C THR A 171 -11.36 41.44 -24.92
N GLY A 172 -12.09 40.89 -25.89
CA GLY A 172 -11.67 40.87 -27.28
C GLY A 172 -11.60 42.29 -27.85
N ALA A 173 -10.48 42.61 -28.50
CA ALA A 173 -10.40 43.54 -29.62
C ALA A 173 -9.05 43.36 -30.34
N ALA A 174 -9.13 43.32 -31.68
CA ALA A 174 -8.07 43.02 -32.63
C ALA A 174 -6.88 44.00 -32.63
N SER A 175 -5.72 43.50 -33.06
CA SER A 175 -4.77 44.18 -33.97
C SER A 175 -3.72 43.19 -34.50
N GLU A 176 -3.60 43.12 -35.83
CA GLU A 176 -2.45 42.56 -36.57
C GLU A 176 -1.14 43.30 -36.19
N PRO A 177 0.05 42.67 -36.30
CA PRO A 177 0.77 42.64 -37.58
C PRO A 177 1.55 41.34 -37.90
N THR A 178 1.40 40.92 -39.15
CA THR A 178 2.46 40.70 -40.16
C THR A 178 3.75 39.91 -39.82
N SER A 179 3.84 38.75 -40.50
CA SER A 179 5.02 38.12 -41.13
C SER A 179 6.16 37.56 -40.27
N CYS A 180 6.41 36.24 -40.41
CA CYS A 180 7.61 35.73 -41.10
C CYS A 180 7.56 34.19 -41.28
N THR A 181 7.51 33.78 -42.55
CA THR A 181 8.22 32.65 -43.19
C THR A 181 8.10 31.23 -42.62
N ASP A 182 7.26 30.43 -43.28
CA ASP A 182 7.28 28.97 -43.26
C ASP A 182 8.59 28.39 -43.81
N THR A 183 9.17 27.44 -43.08
CA THR A 183 10.08 26.43 -43.64
C THR A 183 9.36 25.09 -43.55
N ALA A 184 8.87 24.60 -44.69
CA ALA A 184 8.28 23.29 -44.82
C ALA A 184 9.33 22.20 -44.53
N VAL A 185 9.10 21.39 -43.50
CA VAL A 185 9.76 20.09 -43.34
C VAL A 185 8.75 19.03 -43.77
N THR A 186 8.94 18.52 -44.98
CA THR A 186 8.31 17.29 -45.48
C THR A 186 8.72 16.13 -44.58
N HIS A 187 7.76 15.56 -43.85
CA HIS A 187 7.93 14.30 -43.15
C HIS A 187 7.50 13.17 -44.10
N ASP A 188 8.49 12.39 -44.54
CA ASP A 188 8.30 11.20 -45.37
C ASP A 188 7.59 10.09 -44.58
N ASP A 189 6.51 9.62 -45.17
CA ASP A 189 5.68 8.52 -44.74
C ASP A 189 6.40 7.20 -45.06
N SER A 190 6.95 6.53 -44.05
CA SER A 190 7.59 5.23 -44.20
C SER A 190 6.85 4.16 -43.39
N GLY A 191 5.86 3.56 -44.06
CA GLY A 191 5.15 2.37 -43.61
C GLY A 191 6.11 1.21 -43.33
N ILE A 192 5.98 0.64 -42.12
CA ILE A 192 6.69 -0.56 -41.69
C ILE A 192 6.13 -1.76 -42.46
N ARG A 193 6.85 -2.18 -43.50
CA ARG A 193 6.64 -3.45 -44.20
C ARG A 193 7.40 -4.56 -43.47
N ILE A 194 6.66 -5.46 -42.82
CA ILE A 194 7.21 -6.68 -42.23
C ILE A 194 7.54 -7.67 -43.37
N SER A 195 8.82 -8.06 -43.43
CA SER A 195 9.38 -8.97 -44.45
C SER A 195 8.86 -10.41 -44.27
N PRO A 196 8.56 -11.14 -45.36
CA PRO A 196 8.15 -12.56 -45.34
C PRO A 196 9.20 -13.54 -44.77
N GLY A 197 10.42 -13.09 -44.46
CA GLY A 197 11.51 -13.94 -43.98
C GLY A 197 11.40 -14.38 -42.50
N THR A 198 10.55 -13.75 -41.70
CA THR A 198 10.45 -14.05 -40.25
C THR A 198 9.47 -15.20 -39.93
N MET A 199 8.58 -15.58 -40.86
CA MET A 199 7.59 -16.64 -40.64
C MET A 199 8.12 -18.07 -40.80
N ALA A 200 9.33 -18.28 -41.33
CA ALA A 200 9.87 -19.62 -41.56
C ALA A 200 10.65 -20.23 -40.38
N GLY A 201 10.80 -19.51 -39.25
CA GLY A 201 11.68 -19.91 -38.14
C GLY A 201 11.04 -20.70 -36.99
N ILE A 202 9.71 -20.85 -36.96
CA ILE A 202 9.00 -21.38 -35.77
C ILE A 202 8.54 -22.85 -35.93
N SER A 203 8.54 -23.41 -37.13
CA SER A 203 7.95 -24.74 -37.37
C SER A 203 8.85 -25.94 -37.07
N ILE A 204 10.18 -25.77 -36.91
CA ILE A 204 11.12 -26.89 -36.70
C ILE A 204 11.48 -27.08 -35.21
N GLY A 205 11.36 -26.04 -34.38
CA GLY A 205 11.76 -26.10 -32.96
C GLY A 205 10.80 -26.89 -32.05
N SER A 206 9.53 -27.00 -32.41
CA SER A 206 8.49 -27.61 -31.55
C SER A 206 8.60 -29.13 -31.46
N ALA A 207 9.02 -29.81 -32.53
CA ALA A 207 9.16 -31.27 -32.55
C ALA A 207 10.34 -31.74 -31.66
N VAL A 208 11.46 -31.01 -31.67
CA VAL A 208 12.62 -31.32 -30.85
C VAL A 208 12.34 -31.03 -29.37
N GLY A 209 11.63 -29.93 -29.07
CA GLY A 209 11.23 -29.58 -27.71
C GLY A 209 10.31 -30.63 -27.06
N ALA A 210 9.32 -31.13 -27.80
CA ALA A 210 8.40 -32.15 -27.29
C ALA A 210 9.10 -33.48 -26.97
N LEU A 211 10.07 -33.89 -27.80
CA LEU A 211 10.84 -35.11 -27.57
C LEU A 211 11.77 -35.00 -26.34
N LEU A 212 12.36 -33.82 -26.11
CA LEU A 212 13.18 -33.56 -24.92
C LEU A 212 12.35 -33.60 -23.63
N ILE A 213 11.15 -33.01 -23.64
CA ILE A 213 10.25 -33.03 -22.48
C ILE A 213 9.78 -34.46 -22.18
N ALA A 214 9.45 -35.25 -23.21
CA ALA A 214 9.05 -36.65 -23.05
C ALA A 214 10.19 -37.51 -22.46
N ALA A 215 11.44 -37.30 -22.90
CA ALA A 215 12.61 -38.00 -22.38
C ALA A 215 12.87 -37.67 -20.90
N ILE A 216 12.73 -36.40 -20.51
CA ILE A 216 12.88 -35.96 -19.10
C ILE A 216 11.78 -36.58 -18.23
N CYS A 217 10.53 -36.55 -18.67
CA CYS A 217 9.41 -37.17 -17.94
C CYS A 217 9.62 -38.68 -17.74
N TRP A 218 10.09 -39.38 -18.77
CA TRP A 218 10.38 -40.81 -18.68
C TRP A 218 11.52 -41.12 -17.69
N PHE A 219 12.58 -40.31 -17.70
CA PHE A 219 13.71 -40.47 -16.77
C PHE A 219 13.29 -40.28 -15.31
N LEU A 220 12.46 -39.27 -15.02
CA LEU A 220 11.95 -39.00 -13.67
C LEU A 220 11.03 -40.13 -13.17
N VAL A 221 10.12 -40.63 -14.00
CA VAL A 221 9.24 -41.76 -13.62
C VAL A 221 10.06 -43.03 -13.33
N ARG A 222 11.14 -43.27 -14.08
CA ARG A 222 12.01 -44.42 -13.85
C ARG A 222 12.84 -44.31 -12.57
N HIS A 223 13.23 -43.09 -12.19
CA HIS A 223 13.97 -42.85 -10.96
C HIS A 223 13.09 -42.90 -9.70
N LEU A 224 11.81 -42.54 -9.82
CA LEU A 224 10.85 -42.57 -8.72
C LEU A 224 10.31 -43.99 -8.42
N ARG A 225 10.35 -44.90 -9.40
CA ARG A 225 9.91 -46.31 -9.22
C ARG A 225 10.95 -47.23 -8.59
N LYS A 226 12.14 -46.73 -8.23
CA LYS A 226 13.19 -47.50 -7.54
C LYS A 226 13.28 -47.21 -6.05
N ARG A 227 12.14 -47.10 -5.35
CA ARG A 227 12.14 -47.22 -3.89
C ARG A 227 11.74 -48.66 -3.54
N PRO A 228 12.64 -49.48 -2.99
CA PRO A 228 12.26 -50.72 -2.33
C PRO A 228 11.38 -50.37 -1.13
N ASP A 229 10.19 -50.96 -1.08
CA ASP A 229 9.38 -51.01 0.13
C ASP A 229 10.07 -51.97 1.11
N ASP A 230 10.85 -51.43 2.05
CA ASP A 230 11.26 -52.18 3.24
C ASP A 230 10.66 -51.53 4.50
N PRO A 231 9.98 -52.31 5.35
CA PRO A 231 9.31 -51.81 6.55
C PRO A 231 10.32 -51.48 7.65
N ALA A 232 10.04 -50.39 8.35
CA ALA A 232 10.83 -49.85 9.44
C ALA A 232 10.99 -50.84 10.60
N ASP A 233 12.24 -51.18 10.92
CA ASP A 233 12.66 -51.66 12.24
C ASP A 233 13.71 -50.66 12.77
N TRP A 234 13.36 -49.93 13.84
CA TRP A 234 14.27 -49.02 14.53
C TRP A 234 14.58 -49.59 15.91
N THR A 235 15.60 -50.43 15.96
CA THR A 235 16.38 -50.64 17.18
C THR A 235 17.67 -49.84 17.14
N THR A 236 17.80 -49.02 18.18
CA THR A 236 18.96 -48.36 18.76
C THR A 236 20.33 -48.96 18.42
N SER A 237 21.28 -48.13 17.98
CA SER A 237 22.67 -48.27 18.44
C SER A 237 23.43 -46.95 18.36
N ALA A 238 24.13 -46.66 19.45
CA ALA A 238 25.13 -45.62 19.57
C ALA A 238 26.48 -46.09 18.98
N ASP A 239 27.38 -45.10 18.85
CA ASP A 239 28.85 -45.15 18.80
C ASP A 239 29.59 -44.93 17.47
N GLY A 240 30.49 -43.93 17.54
CA GLY A 240 31.74 -43.78 16.77
C GLY A 240 31.65 -43.02 15.43
N ALA A 241 32.61 -42.25 14.95
CA ALA A 241 33.83 -41.60 15.47
C ALA A 241 34.46 -40.86 14.26
N THR A 242 34.92 -39.62 14.46
CA THR A 242 36.09 -38.92 13.87
C THR A 242 36.37 -38.85 12.35
N ARG A 243 37.00 -37.71 11.95
CA ARG A 243 37.69 -37.35 10.67
C ARG A 243 36.78 -36.98 9.48
N ASP A 244 37.00 -35.92 8.69
CA ASP A 244 38.23 -35.22 8.29
C ASP A 244 38.08 -33.67 8.19
N GLU A 245 39.20 -32.99 8.42
CA GLU A 245 39.47 -31.60 8.05
C GLU A 245 40.01 -31.51 6.60
N GLU A 246 39.87 -30.31 6.03
CA GLU A 246 40.79 -29.64 5.08
C GLU A 246 40.24 -29.30 3.67
N ILE A 247 40.63 -28.11 3.20
CA ILE A 247 40.62 -27.58 1.82
C ILE A 247 39.39 -26.72 1.39
N TYR A 248 39.46 -25.39 1.60
CA TYR A 248 39.66 -24.38 0.52
C TYR A 248 39.78 -22.96 1.12
N LYS A 249 40.96 -22.35 1.01
CA LYS A 249 41.17 -20.90 1.09
C LYS A 249 41.24 -20.37 -0.34
N GLN A 250 40.54 -19.29 -0.64
CA GLN A 250 40.94 -18.41 -1.73
C GLN A 250 40.50 -16.96 -1.48
N ASP A 251 41.46 -16.08 -1.74
CA ASP A 251 41.52 -14.66 -1.42
C ASP A 251 40.62 -13.82 -2.33
N ALA A 252 40.09 -12.71 -1.80
CA ALA A 252 39.56 -11.62 -2.60
C ALA A 252 39.92 -10.27 -1.93
N GLU A 253 40.81 -9.52 -2.59
CA GLU A 253 41.15 -8.13 -2.26
C GLU A 253 39.98 -7.18 -2.56
N PRO A 254 39.76 -6.11 -1.77
CA PRO A 254 38.78 -5.08 -2.09
C PRO A 254 39.38 -4.01 -3.01
N LYS A 255 38.71 -3.74 -4.13
CA LYS A 255 38.97 -2.55 -4.96
C LYS A 255 38.51 -1.28 -4.23
N LYS A 256 39.39 -0.27 -4.21
CA LYS A 256 39.08 1.09 -3.79
C LYS A 256 37.98 1.69 -4.66
N VAL A 257 36.89 2.12 -4.04
CA VAL A 257 35.87 2.97 -4.66
C VAL A 257 36.20 4.42 -4.30
N VAL A 258 36.16 5.28 -5.31
CA VAL A 258 36.41 6.73 -5.25
C VAL A 258 35.12 7.41 -4.82
N ASP A 259 35.20 8.21 -3.75
CA ASP A 259 34.10 9.05 -3.27
C ASP A 259 33.87 10.25 -4.22
N HIS A 260 32.60 10.50 -4.54
CA HIS A 260 32.14 11.76 -5.11
C HIS A 260 31.06 12.34 -4.19
N ASP A 261 31.41 13.42 -3.50
CA ASP A 261 30.50 14.23 -2.69
C ASP A 261 29.48 14.97 -3.57
N VAL A 262 28.19 14.82 -3.24
CA VAL A 262 27.10 15.68 -3.75
C VAL A 262 26.19 16.05 -2.57
N PRO A 263 25.82 17.33 -2.39
CA PRO A 263 25.19 17.81 -1.17
C PRO A 263 23.72 17.40 -1.02
N ILE A 264 23.39 16.97 0.20
CA ILE A 264 22.08 16.53 0.69
C ILE A 264 21.26 17.77 1.11
N ALA A 265 20.24 18.14 0.33
CA ALA A 265 19.36 19.28 0.65
C ALA A 265 17.85 18.98 0.60
N GLU A 266 17.39 17.73 0.43
CA GLU A 266 15.94 17.45 0.20
C GLU A 266 15.26 16.52 1.22
N LEU A 267 15.76 16.42 2.46
CA LEU A 267 15.08 15.68 3.55
C LEU A 267 14.60 16.58 4.72
N GLY A 268 14.61 17.90 4.51
CA GLY A 268 14.49 18.90 5.58
C GLY A 268 13.13 19.05 6.28
N ASP A 269 12.00 18.78 5.62
CA ASP A 269 10.71 19.28 6.15
C ASP A 269 9.77 18.24 6.78
N TYR A 270 10.12 16.95 6.79
CA TYR A 270 9.28 15.91 7.41
C TYR A 270 9.47 15.74 8.93
N CYS A 271 10.46 16.40 9.53
CA CYS A 271 10.96 16.04 10.87
C CYS A 271 10.42 16.88 12.04
N ASN A 272 9.72 18.00 11.80
CA ASN A 272 9.38 18.94 12.88
C ASN A 272 7.92 18.91 13.36
N ASN A 273 7.06 18.06 12.81
CA ASN A 273 5.70 17.93 13.32
C ASN A 273 5.62 16.80 14.36
N ARG A 274 5.74 17.19 15.63
CA ARG A 274 4.98 16.51 16.69
C ARG A 274 3.52 16.54 16.21
N MET A 275 2.98 15.40 15.76
CA MET A 275 1.65 15.32 15.15
C MET A 275 0.64 16.03 16.06
N SER A 276 0.28 17.28 15.76
CA SER A 276 -0.89 17.89 16.36
C SER A 276 -2.08 17.19 15.70
N TRP A 277 -2.93 16.62 16.53
CA TRP A 277 -4.06 15.79 16.14
C TRP A 277 -5.05 16.52 15.23
N GLU A 278 -5.08 17.84 15.31
CA GLU A 278 -5.92 18.75 14.53
C GLU A 278 -5.71 18.61 13.01
N ASN A 279 -4.48 18.37 12.53
CA ASN A 279 -4.19 18.37 11.08
C ASN A 279 -4.55 17.06 10.35
N THR A 280 -4.99 16.02 11.05
CA THR A 280 -5.32 14.71 10.43
C THR A 280 -6.83 14.50 10.26
N TRP A 281 -7.66 15.22 11.03
CA TRP A 281 -9.12 15.11 11.00
C TRP A 281 -9.75 15.83 9.79
N GLU A 282 -9.23 16.99 9.39
CA GLU A 282 -9.74 17.80 8.27
C GLU A 282 -9.63 17.10 6.90
N ASN A 283 -8.87 16.01 6.85
CA ASN A 283 -8.55 15.27 5.64
C ASN A 283 -9.36 13.96 5.46
N MET A 284 -10.20 13.61 6.45
CA MET A 284 -11.26 12.60 6.35
C MET A 284 -12.63 13.29 6.36
N THR A 285 -12.91 14.13 5.37
CA THR A 285 -14.27 14.66 5.22
C THR A 285 -15.20 13.54 4.73
N VAL A 286 -16.13 13.13 5.59
CA VAL A 286 -17.35 12.44 5.16
C VAL A 286 -18.05 13.38 4.19
N SER A 287 -18.29 12.93 2.95
CA SER A 287 -19.03 13.70 1.95
C SER A 287 -20.36 14.20 2.54
N PRO A 288 -20.69 15.50 2.47
CA PRO A 288 -21.90 16.03 3.08
C PRO A 288 -23.19 15.71 2.30
N ALA A 289 -23.31 14.60 1.56
CA ALA A 289 -24.55 14.25 0.88
C ALA A 289 -25.44 13.31 1.73
N SER A 290 -26.74 13.59 1.78
CA SER A 290 -27.84 12.98 2.57
C SER A 290 -28.32 13.78 3.79
N ALA A 291 -28.97 14.90 3.52
CA ALA A 291 -30.09 15.32 4.34
C ALA A 291 -31.31 15.38 3.41
N HIS A 292 -32.05 14.28 3.26
CA HIS A 292 -33.46 14.37 2.88
C HIS A 292 -34.29 13.22 3.44
N THR A 293 -35.35 13.64 4.11
CA THR A 293 -36.57 12.94 4.48
C THR A 293 -37.13 12.12 3.31
N VAL A 294 -37.13 10.80 3.46
CA VAL A 294 -37.85 9.88 2.57
C VAL A 294 -39.27 9.70 3.11
N THR A 295 -40.27 10.02 2.31
CA THR A 295 -41.67 9.64 2.54
C THR A 295 -41.94 8.25 1.94
N GLY A 296 -42.07 7.23 2.80
CA GLY A 296 -42.61 5.87 2.56
C GLY A 296 -41.69 4.94 1.74
N ASP A 297 -41.37 3.69 2.11
CA ASP A 297 -42.11 2.62 2.80
C ASP A 297 -41.38 2.14 4.08
N GLY A 298 -42.15 1.91 5.13
CA GLY A 298 -41.68 1.72 6.51
C GLY A 298 -41.00 0.36 6.73
N ARG A 299 -39.66 0.33 6.63
CA ARG A 299 -38.77 -0.45 7.52
C ARG A 299 -37.25 -0.27 7.32
N GLY A 300 -36.80 0.69 6.51
CA GLY A 300 -35.38 1.08 6.47
C GLY A 300 -35.11 2.30 7.33
N THR A 301 -34.62 2.13 8.55
CA THR A 301 -34.15 3.25 9.38
C THR A 301 -32.97 3.95 8.70
N PRO A 302 -33.03 5.27 8.45
CA PRO A 302 -31.92 6.02 7.87
C PRO A 302 -30.67 5.88 8.73
N ILE A 303 -29.55 5.45 8.13
CA ILE A 303 -28.25 5.44 8.80
C ILE A 303 -27.83 6.89 9.00
N ARG A 304 -27.89 7.34 10.25
CA ARG A 304 -27.59 8.72 10.67
C ARG A 304 -26.12 9.04 10.35
N LYS A 305 -25.84 10.13 9.62
CA LYS A 305 -24.48 10.60 9.26
C LYS A 305 -23.52 10.65 10.46
N ASP A 306 -24.03 11.02 11.63
CA ASP A 306 -23.30 11.04 12.90
C ASP A 306 -22.65 9.69 13.24
N GLY A 307 -23.30 8.59 12.84
CA GLY A 307 -22.80 7.23 13.08
C GLY A 307 -21.61 6.85 12.20
N GLN A 308 -21.53 7.35 10.96
CA GLN A 308 -20.40 7.04 10.07
C GLN A 308 -19.12 7.73 10.53
N LEU A 309 -19.22 9.03 10.86
CA LEU A 309 -18.10 9.80 11.37
C LEU A 309 -17.53 9.17 12.65
N LEU A 310 -18.40 8.80 13.60
CA LEU A 310 -17.98 8.14 14.84
C LEU A 310 -17.30 6.79 14.60
N ARG A 311 -17.74 6.02 13.59
CA ARG A 311 -17.08 4.74 13.23
C ARG A 311 -15.69 4.97 12.65
N HIS A 312 -15.51 5.94 11.76
CA HIS A 312 -14.19 6.25 11.20
C HIS A 312 -13.24 6.81 12.27
N GLN A 313 -13.76 7.59 13.22
CA GLN A 313 -13.03 7.99 14.43
C GLN A 313 -12.53 6.77 15.22
N HIS A 314 -13.37 5.75 15.42
CA HIS A 314 -12.94 4.52 16.10
C HIS A 314 -11.87 3.74 15.32
N LEU A 315 -11.95 3.67 13.99
CA LEU A 315 -10.89 3.04 13.18
C LEU A 315 -9.57 3.82 13.29
N PHE A 316 -9.63 5.15 13.30
CA PHE A 316 -8.46 5.99 13.52
C PHE A 316 -7.86 5.74 14.90
N ALA A 317 -8.68 5.74 15.95
CA ALA A 317 -8.25 5.41 17.31
C ALA A 317 -7.61 4.01 17.38
N LEU A 318 -8.23 3.02 16.73
CA LEU A 318 -7.72 1.65 16.66
C LEU A 318 -6.34 1.60 16.02
N LYS A 319 -6.13 2.28 14.88
CA LYS A 319 -4.82 2.27 14.20
C LYS A 319 -3.68 2.72 15.11
N MET A 320 -3.95 3.71 15.96
CA MET A 320 -2.96 4.26 16.89
C MET A 320 -2.64 3.23 17.97
N PHE A 321 -3.66 2.55 18.53
CA PHE A 321 -3.46 1.48 19.51
C PHE A 321 -2.63 0.34 18.93
N LEU A 322 -2.97 -0.12 17.72
CA LEU A 322 -2.27 -1.23 17.07
C LEU A 322 -0.81 -0.87 16.78
N LYS A 323 -0.56 0.31 16.20
CA LYS A 323 0.80 0.78 15.91
C LYS A 323 1.63 0.92 17.18
N GLN A 324 1.11 1.61 18.20
CA GLN A 324 1.86 1.83 19.44
C GLN A 324 2.08 0.54 20.24
N ALA A 325 1.10 -0.37 20.29
CA ALA A 325 1.27 -1.68 20.91
C ALA A 325 2.38 -2.49 20.24
N PHE A 326 2.39 -2.52 18.89
CA PHE A 326 3.40 -3.22 18.12
C PHE A 326 4.79 -2.63 18.33
N LEU A 327 4.95 -1.31 18.20
CA LEU A 327 6.23 -0.64 18.43
C LEU A 327 6.73 -0.86 19.86
N THR A 328 5.85 -0.74 20.87
CA THR A 328 6.21 -1.00 22.27
C THR A 328 6.67 -2.45 22.48
N TYR A 329 6.01 -3.41 21.85
CA TYR A 329 6.44 -4.81 21.88
C TYR A 329 7.84 -4.97 21.26
N LYS A 330 8.07 -4.40 20.08
CA LYS A 330 9.37 -4.49 19.39
C LYS A 330 10.48 -3.70 20.10
N GLU A 331 10.15 -2.65 20.83
CA GLU A 331 11.10 -1.92 21.67
C GLU A 331 11.64 -2.77 22.82
N VAL A 332 10.82 -3.67 23.37
CA VAL A 332 11.22 -4.54 24.50
C VAL A 332 11.79 -5.87 24.00
N PHE A 333 11.24 -6.38 22.89
CA PHE A 333 11.61 -7.65 22.27
C PHE A 333 12.08 -7.42 20.82
N TYR A 334 13.29 -6.88 20.72
CA TYR A 334 14.03 -6.70 19.48
C TYR A 334 15.00 -7.86 19.27
N GLU A 335 15.02 -8.41 18.07
CA GLU A 335 15.75 -9.61 17.68
C GLU A 335 16.98 -9.33 16.82
N HIS A 336 17.16 -8.10 16.33
CA HIS A 336 18.29 -7.74 15.50
C HIS A 336 19.39 -7.06 16.31
N ASP A 337 20.64 -7.50 16.15
CA ASP A 337 21.80 -6.82 16.70
C ASP A 337 22.23 -5.74 15.70
N ILE A 338 21.81 -4.50 15.92
CA ILE A 338 22.03 -3.38 15.00
C ILE A 338 22.99 -2.37 15.63
N THR A 339 23.89 -1.81 14.81
CA THR A 339 24.85 -0.80 15.24
C THR A 339 24.44 0.61 14.83
N SER A 340 23.77 0.74 13.69
CA SER A 340 23.30 2.03 13.17
C SER A 340 22.21 1.82 12.11
N VAL A 341 21.50 2.91 11.79
CA VAL A 341 20.52 2.96 10.68
C VAL A 341 20.77 4.19 9.82
N GLU A 342 20.83 3.99 8.52
CA GLU A 342 21.21 5.02 7.56
C GLU A 342 20.21 5.07 6.41
N VAL A 343 19.89 6.27 5.91
CA VAL A 343 19.13 6.44 4.68
C VAL A 343 20.06 7.05 3.66
N LYS A 344 20.33 6.31 2.58
CA LYS A 344 21.20 6.76 1.48
C LYS A 344 20.51 6.42 0.16
N ASN A 345 20.29 7.42 -0.69
CA ASN A 345 19.69 7.26 -2.03
C ASN A 345 18.35 6.51 -2.02
N GLY A 346 17.46 6.83 -1.06
CA GLY A 346 16.17 6.14 -0.91
C GLY A 346 16.27 4.69 -0.40
N VAL A 347 17.45 4.26 0.04
CA VAL A 347 17.67 2.95 0.67
C VAL A 347 17.83 3.12 2.17
N PHE A 348 17.00 2.42 2.94
CA PHE A 348 17.07 2.34 4.39
C PHE A 348 17.98 1.17 4.79
N ASN A 349 19.23 1.47 5.08
CA ASN A 349 20.24 0.48 5.47
C ASN A 349 20.22 0.28 6.98
N ILE A 350 20.01 -0.97 7.41
CA ILE A 350 20.24 -1.43 8.76
C ILE A 350 21.64 -2.03 8.83
N CYS A 351 22.51 -1.43 9.64
CA CYS A 351 23.87 -1.90 9.85
C CYS A 351 23.90 -2.86 11.04
N GLN A 352 24.52 -4.02 10.84
CA GLN A 352 24.70 -5.08 11.82
C GLN A 352 26.19 -5.44 11.92
N PRO A 353 26.68 -5.89 13.08
CA PRO A 353 28.04 -6.37 13.19
C PRO A 353 28.24 -7.59 12.26
N PRO A 354 29.49 -7.88 11.84
CA PRO A 354 29.78 -9.05 11.03
C PRO A 354 29.20 -10.32 11.64
N HIS A 355 28.29 -10.95 10.90
CA HIS A 355 27.60 -12.14 11.36
C HIS A 355 28.39 -13.38 10.97
N ASP A 356 28.67 -14.24 11.95
CA ASP A 356 29.25 -15.57 11.69
C ASP A 356 28.14 -16.48 11.15
N PRO A 357 28.17 -16.87 9.86
CA PRO A 357 27.09 -17.66 9.25
C PRO A 357 26.90 -19.04 9.90
N LYS A 358 27.88 -19.52 10.68
CA LYS A 358 27.75 -20.75 11.48
C LYS A 358 26.91 -20.57 12.74
N LYS A 359 26.66 -19.33 13.18
CA LYS A 359 25.93 -19.00 14.41
C LYS A 359 24.54 -18.45 14.11
N SER A 360 23.61 -19.28 13.65
CA SER A 360 22.21 -18.92 13.31
C SER A 360 22.06 -17.67 12.43
N PRO A 361 21.54 -17.75 11.20
CA PRO A 361 21.32 -16.57 10.36
C PRO A 361 20.38 -15.51 11.01
N PHE A 362 19.77 -15.82 12.15
CA PHE A 362 18.85 -14.99 12.93
C PHE A 362 19.35 -14.62 14.34
N ARG A 363 20.55 -15.02 14.79
CA ARG A 363 21.06 -14.64 16.13
C ARG A 363 21.47 -13.17 16.17
N GLY A 364 20.51 -12.27 16.16
CA GLY A 364 20.67 -11.06 16.95
C GLY A 364 20.40 -11.38 18.42
N LYS A 365 20.93 -10.53 19.28
CA LYS A 365 20.74 -10.64 20.72
C LYS A 365 19.33 -10.15 21.05
N TRP A 366 18.42 -11.07 21.35
CA TRP A 366 17.10 -10.71 21.88
C TRP A 366 17.24 -9.78 23.08
N GLY A 367 16.56 -8.65 23.03
CA GLY A 367 16.63 -7.62 24.07
C GLY A 367 15.90 -6.35 23.66
N PRO A 368 16.06 -5.26 24.44
CA PRO A 368 15.48 -3.99 24.06
C PRO A 368 16.15 -3.41 22.82
N PHE A 369 15.39 -2.62 22.05
CA PHE A 369 15.94 -1.84 20.95
C PHE A 369 17.04 -0.90 21.45
N PRO A 370 18.21 -0.80 20.80
CA PRO A 370 19.32 -0.03 21.35
C PRO A 370 19.07 1.48 21.29
N ASP A 371 19.17 2.16 22.44
CA ASP A 371 18.90 3.60 22.57
C ASP A 371 19.85 4.49 21.77
N ASN A 372 21.04 4.00 21.43
CA ASN A 372 22.08 4.75 20.73
C ASN A 372 22.03 4.65 19.20
N VAL A 373 21.11 3.85 18.63
CA VAL A 373 21.06 3.60 17.18
C VAL A 373 20.55 4.83 16.41
N THR A 374 19.50 5.47 16.89
CA THR A 374 18.95 6.67 16.24
C THR A 374 18.00 7.43 17.17
N ASN A 375 18.06 8.76 17.10
CA ASN A 375 17.09 9.66 17.73
C ASN A 375 15.96 10.07 16.76
N ASN A 376 16.01 9.66 15.49
CA ASN A 376 14.98 9.97 14.51
C ASN A 376 13.83 8.96 14.61
N THR A 377 12.62 9.44 14.94
CA THR A 377 11.45 8.59 15.14
C THR A 377 11.10 7.75 13.90
N ILE A 378 11.17 8.32 12.69
CA ILE A 378 10.84 7.59 11.46
C ILE A 378 11.83 6.43 11.25
N LYS A 379 13.14 6.69 11.42
CA LYS A 379 14.16 5.65 11.30
C LYS A 379 14.02 4.58 12.38
N ARG A 380 13.67 4.97 13.61
CA ARG A 380 13.40 4.05 14.72
C ARG A 380 12.21 3.14 14.41
N GLU A 381 11.08 3.70 13.98
CA GLU A 381 9.91 2.91 13.62
C GLU A 381 10.19 1.95 12.46
N ALA A 382 10.91 2.41 11.42
CA ALA A 382 11.31 1.58 10.30
C ALA A 382 12.20 0.41 10.75
N ALA A 383 13.16 0.67 11.64
CA ALA A 383 14.04 -0.36 12.21
C ALA A 383 13.28 -1.37 13.10
N LEU A 384 12.28 -0.91 13.86
CA LEU A 384 11.44 -1.77 14.70
C LEU A 384 10.48 -2.66 13.90
N SER A 385 10.10 -2.23 12.70
CA SER A 385 9.09 -2.89 11.86
C SER A 385 9.66 -3.76 10.74
N ILE A 386 10.97 -3.74 10.51
CA ILE A 386 11.61 -4.47 9.41
C ILE A 386 11.41 -5.99 9.53
N GLU A 387 10.95 -6.61 8.44
CA GLU A 387 10.68 -8.06 8.38
C GLU A 387 9.64 -8.54 9.42
N GLN A 388 8.84 -7.63 10.00
CA GLN A 388 7.88 -7.94 11.08
C GLN A 388 6.41 -8.02 10.64
N CYS A 389 6.11 -8.06 9.34
CA CYS A 389 4.73 -7.98 8.87
C CYS A 389 3.85 -9.14 9.39
N ASN A 390 4.35 -10.38 9.38
CA ASN A 390 3.65 -11.53 9.95
C ASN A 390 3.50 -11.40 11.47
N THR A 391 4.58 -10.96 12.14
CA THR A 391 4.58 -10.71 13.59
C THR A 391 3.55 -9.67 13.98
N ALA A 392 3.45 -8.57 13.25
CA ALA A 392 2.45 -7.54 13.51
C ALA A 392 1.03 -8.09 13.43
N VAL A 393 0.70 -8.86 12.38
CA VAL A 393 -0.64 -9.45 12.22
C VAL A 393 -0.95 -10.43 13.35
N GLY A 394 -0.05 -11.37 13.66
CA GLY A 394 -0.28 -12.37 14.70
C GLY A 394 -0.34 -11.77 16.10
N LEU A 395 0.65 -10.93 16.45
CA LEU A 395 0.74 -10.29 17.76
C LEU A 395 -0.49 -9.44 18.07
N LEU A 396 -0.96 -8.64 17.12
CA LEU A 396 -1.99 -7.63 17.37
C LEU A 396 -3.40 -8.17 17.29
N TYR A 397 -3.60 -9.35 16.72
CA TYR A 397 -4.93 -9.92 16.53
C TYR A 397 -5.77 -9.98 17.83
N PRO A 398 -5.27 -10.47 18.98
CA PRO A 398 -6.04 -10.48 20.22
C PRO A 398 -6.45 -9.07 20.69
N LEU A 399 -5.58 -8.08 20.50
CA LEU A 399 -5.87 -6.68 20.85
C LEU A 399 -6.95 -6.11 19.93
N SER A 400 -6.82 -6.31 18.62
CA SER A 400 -7.78 -5.86 17.63
C SER A 400 -9.17 -6.46 17.87
N GLN A 401 -9.26 -7.78 18.13
CA GLN A 401 -10.53 -8.44 18.46
C GLN A 401 -11.19 -7.82 19.69
N LYS A 402 -10.42 -7.57 20.75
CA LYS A 402 -10.95 -7.03 22.00
C LYS A 402 -11.47 -5.60 21.83
N LEU A 403 -10.78 -4.78 21.04
CA LEU A 403 -11.18 -3.41 20.74
C LEU A 403 -12.33 -3.30 19.74
N LEU A 404 -12.44 -4.24 18.80
CA LEU A 404 -13.51 -4.29 17.78
C LEU A 404 -14.74 -5.11 18.21
N SER A 405 -14.72 -5.75 19.37
CA SER A 405 -15.85 -6.55 19.86
C SER A 405 -17.16 -5.75 19.85
N GLY A 406 -18.18 -6.32 19.19
CA GLY A 406 -19.52 -5.74 19.10
C GLY A 406 -19.61 -4.45 18.26
N THR A 407 -18.68 -4.22 17.33
CA THR A 407 -18.67 -3.05 16.44
C THR A 407 -19.13 -3.35 15.00
N GLY A 408 -19.37 -4.62 14.66
CA GLY A 408 -19.78 -5.04 13.30
C GLY A 408 -18.64 -5.21 12.30
N TRP A 409 -17.40 -4.95 12.73
CA TRP A 409 -16.18 -5.14 11.95
C TRP A 409 -15.64 -6.57 12.07
N ASP A 410 -15.52 -7.24 10.93
CA ASP A 410 -14.81 -8.51 10.79
C ASP A 410 -13.33 -8.27 10.47
N MET A 411 -12.47 -9.20 10.90
CA MET A 411 -11.03 -9.11 10.71
C MET A 411 -10.48 -10.17 9.75
N PHE A 412 -9.56 -9.75 8.89
CA PHE A 412 -8.90 -10.59 7.91
C PHE A 412 -7.38 -10.36 7.93
N ARG A 413 -6.62 -11.39 7.57
CA ARG A 413 -5.24 -11.24 7.12
C ARG A 413 -5.25 -11.13 5.61
N LEU A 414 -4.60 -10.10 5.11
CA LEU A 414 -4.22 -10.00 3.72
C LEU A 414 -2.73 -10.30 3.59
N SER A 415 -2.36 -11.04 2.56
CA SER A 415 -0.97 -11.26 2.18
C SER A 415 -0.79 -10.89 0.72
N GLY A 416 0.35 -10.28 0.41
CA GLY A 416 0.60 -9.69 -0.88
C GLY A 416 1.98 -9.05 -0.99
N ARG A 417 2.12 -8.12 -1.94
CA ARG A 417 3.38 -7.43 -2.21
C ARG A 417 3.19 -5.93 -2.27
N VAL A 418 4.02 -5.19 -1.55
CA VAL A 418 4.22 -3.74 -1.73
C VAL A 418 5.18 -3.52 -2.89
N ARG A 419 4.72 -2.90 -3.98
CA ARG A 419 5.55 -2.72 -5.19
C ARG A 419 6.21 -1.34 -5.28
N LYS A 420 5.64 -0.34 -4.61
CA LYS A 420 6.15 1.03 -4.59
C LYS A 420 6.40 1.50 -3.15
N PRO A 421 7.42 0.95 -2.46
CA PRO A 421 7.79 1.44 -1.14
C PRO A 421 8.40 2.86 -1.24
N VAL A 422 8.31 3.64 -0.17
CA VAL A 422 8.94 4.97 -0.07
C VAL A 422 10.46 4.83 0.04
N PHE A 423 10.93 3.80 0.74
CA PHE A 423 12.34 3.39 0.75
C PHE A 423 12.49 1.88 0.74
N LEU A 424 13.62 1.41 0.24
CA LEU A 424 13.97 -0.01 0.22
C LEU A 424 14.77 -0.39 1.47
N PRO A 425 14.27 -1.30 2.33
CA PRO A 425 15.02 -1.76 3.47
C PRO A 425 16.12 -2.77 3.06
N THR A 426 17.32 -2.61 3.60
CA THR A 426 18.47 -3.49 3.36
C THR A 426 19.22 -3.77 4.66
N PHE A 427 19.93 -4.90 4.73
CA PHE A 427 20.81 -5.24 5.85
C PHE A 427 22.25 -5.26 5.37
N ASN A 428 23.12 -4.42 5.94
CA ASN A 428 24.53 -4.28 5.51
C ASN A 428 24.68 -4.07 4.00
N GLY A 429 23.76 -3.31 3.38
CA GLY A 429 23.73 -3.09 1.92
C GLY A 429 23.26 -4.29 1.09
N MET A 430 23.00 -5.44 1.71
CA MET A 430 22.37 -6.57 1.03
C MET A 430 20.86 -6.36 0.93
N ASP A 431 20.38 -6.38 -0.30
CA ASP A 431 18.96 -6.35 -0.62
C ASP A 431 18.31 -7.70 -0.29
N ARG A 432 17.77 -7.81 0.92
CA ARG A 432 16.96 -8.96 1.35
C ARG A 432 15.58 -9.00 0.68
N THR A 433 15.13 -7.92 0.06
CA THR A 433 13.83 -7.93 -0.63
C THR A 433 13.85 -8.90 -1.81
N LYS A 434 15.01 -9.10 -2.46
CA LYS A 434 15.18 -10.10 -3.54
C LYS A 434 15.08 -11.54 -3.08
N THR A 435 15.48 -11.85 -1.84
CA THR A 435 15.28 -13.19 -1.25
C THR A 435 13.81 -13.41 -0.88
N ILE A 436 13.07 -12.34 -0.58
CA ILE A 436 11.64 -12.37 -0.27
C ILE A 436 10.75 -12.33 -1.53
N GLN A 437 11.27 -11.93 -2.71
CA GLN A 437 10.51 -11.77 -3.97
C GLN A 437 9.83 -13.05 -4.51
N GLY A 438 10.10 -14.23 -3.95
CA GLY A 438 9.38 -15.49 -4.24
C GLY A 438 8.25 -15.86 -3.26
N ILE A 439 8.09 -15.11 -2.17
CA ILE A 439 7.08 -15.33 -1.12
C ILE A 439 6.17 -14.10 -1.07
N ASP A 440 4.91 -14.26 -0.71
CA ASP A 440 3.97 -13.16 -0.45
C ASP A 440 4.50 -12.31 0.71
N GLY A 441 5.35 -11.34 0.38
CA GLY A 441 6.32 -10.78 1.31
C GLY A 441 5.78 -9.76 2.31
N HIS A 442 4.52 -9.37 2.20
CA HIS A 442 3.90 -8.45 3.15
C HIS A 442 2.54 -8.96 3.62
N ALA A 443 2.32 -8.87 4.93
CA ALA A 443 1.05 -9.21 5.56
C ALA A 443 0.51 -8.01 6.31
N VAL A 444 -0.79 -7.74 6.15
CA VAL A 444 -1.49 -6.64 6.82
C VAL A 444 -2.76 -7.15 7.47
N ILE A 445 -3.24 -6.41 8.46
CA ILE A 445 -4.57 -6.62 9.05
C ILE A 445 -5.55 -5.86 8.15
N ALA A 446 -6.67 -6.50 7.80
CA ALA A 446 -7.77 -5.83 7.14
C ALA A 446 -9.04 -5.96 7.98
N VAL A 447 -9.88 -4.93 7.91
CA VAL A 447 -11.21 -4.97 8.52
C VAL A 447 -12.27 -4.67 7.49
N GLU A 448 -13.40 -5.35 7.63
CA GLU A 448 -14.58 -5.19 6.77
C GLU A 448 -15.80 -4.98 7.65
N HIS A 449 -16.63 -3.98 7.34
CA HIS A 449 -17.88 -3.80 8.05
C HIS A 449 -18.99 -4.61 7.37
N SER A 450 -19.54 -5.58 8.08
CA SER A 450 -20.55 -6.54 7.58
C SER A 450 -21.76 -5.91 6.88
N GLU A 451 -22.19 -4.72 7.29
CA GLU A 451 -23.38 -4.05 6.75
C GLU A 451 -23.11 -2.91 5.76
N LEU A 452 -21.88 -2.40 5.67
CA LEU A 452 -21.61 -1.10 5.03
C LEU A 452 -20.72 -1.16 3.80
N ASP A 453 -20.24 -2.36 3.42
CA ASP A 453 -19.27 -2.53 2.32
C ASP A 453 -18.02 -1.63 2.49
N GLU A 454 -17.67 -1.31 3.74
CA GLU A 454 -16.50 -0.53 4.08
C GLU A 454 -15.33 -1.46 4.38
N TYR A 455 -14.17 -1.19 3.77
CA TYR A 455 -13.00 -2.05 3.86
C TYR A 455 -11.71 -1.24 4.08
N PHE A 456 -11.02 -1.52 5.18
CA PHE A 456 -9.81 -0.79 5.58
C PHE A 456 -8.64 -1.74 5.80
N ILE A 457 -7.44 -1.27 5.48
CA ILE A 457 -6.17 -1.92 5.81
C ILE A 457 -5.57 -1.21 7.01
N PHE A 458 -5.15 -2.00 7.99
CA PHE A 458 -4.24 -1.63 9.06
C PHE A 458 -2.86 -2.24 8.80
N ASP A 459 -1.84 -1.39 8.65
CA ASP A 459 -0.46 -1.80 8.44
C ASP A 459 0.50 -1.22 9.50
N PRO A 460 0.51 -1.78 10.72
CA PRO A 460 1.42 -1.36 11.80
C PRO A 460 2.90 -1.55 11.45
N SER A 461 3.20 -2.47 10.53
CA SER A 461 4.55 -2.76 10.02
C SER A 461 4.94 -1.93 8.80
N GLY A 462 4.04 -1.10 8.25
CA GLY A 462 4.26 -0.37 7.00
C GLY A 462 5.44 0.60 7.06
N SER A 463 5.82 1.05 8.27
CA SER A 463 7.01 1.86 8.50
C SER A 463 8.29 1.22 7.93
N GLN A 464 8.36 -0.10 7.75
CA GLN A 464 9.50 -0.77 7.10
C GLN A 464 9.70 -0.39 5.63
N TYR A 465 8.65 0.15 4.99
CA TYR A 465 8.64 0.64 3.61
C TYR A 465 8.46 2.17 3.55
N GLY A 466 8.53 2.85 4.70
CA GLY A 466 8.22 4.27 4.83
C GLY A 466 6.73 4.61 4.70
N ILE A 467 5.85 3.61 4.85
CA ILE A 467 4.39 3.81 4.91
C ILE A 467 4.05 4.28 6.32
N SER A 468 3.91 5.60 6.49
CA SER A 468 3.58 6.19 7.81
C SER A 468 2.10 6.03 8.19
N LYS A 469 1.23 5.95 7.19
CA LYS A 469 -0.23 5.79 7.36
C LYS A 469 -0.54 4.35 7.74
N ALA A 470 -0.74 4.11 9.04
CA ALA A 470 -1.08 2.78 9.55
C ALA A 470 -2.53 2.33 9.27
N CYS A 471 -3.42 3.20 8.76
CA CYS A 471 -4.78 2.83 8.37
C CYS A 471 -5.24 3.62 7.14
N MET A 472 -5.84 2.94 6.17
CA MET A 472 -6.47 3.55 4.99
C MET A 472 -7.46 2.60 4.31
N PRO A 473 -8.38 3.10 3.47
CA PRO A 473 -9.20 2.25 2.59
C PRO A 473 -8.32 1.34 1.73
N ILE A 474 -8.74 0.08 1.52
CA ILE A 474 -7.93 -0.88 0.74
C ILE A 474 -7.60 -0.37 -0.65
N GLN A 475 -8.56 0.26 -1.33
CA GLN A 475 -8.37 0.78 -2.67
C GLN A 475 -7.29 1.86 -2.71
N GLN A 476 -7.26 2.72 -1.68
CA GLN A 476 -6.22 3.74 -1.54
C GLN A 476 -4.85 3.10 -1.31
N TYR A 477 -4.76 2.08 -0.45
CA TYR A 477 -3.51 1.37 -0.20
C TYR A 477 -2.95 0.68 -1.46
N GLU A 478 -3.82 0.02 -2.22
CA GLU A 478 -3.47 -0.63 -3.48
C GLU A 478 -2.93 0.37 -4.50
N ILE A 479 -3.59 1.53 -4.63
CA ILE A 479 -3.20 2.59 -5.56
C ILE A 479 -1.87 3.25 -5.14
N GLU A 480 -1.76 3.69 -3.88
CA GLU A 480 -0.59 4.44 -3.39
C GLU A 480 0.69 3.58 -3.44
N TYR A 481 0.59 2.29 -3.07
CA TYR A 481 1.75 1.41 -2.93
C TYR A 481 1.87 0.33 -4.02
N GLN A 482 1.01 0.42 -5.05
CA GLN A 482 0.89 -0.56 -6.13
C GLN A 482 0.80 -1.99 -5.59
N SER A 483 0.04 -2.16 -4.51
CA SER A 483 -0.02 -3.44 -3.81
C SER A 483 -0.93 -4.42 -4.55
N ALA A 484 -0.54 -5.69 -4.54
CA ALA A 484 -1.38 -6.78 -5.04
C ALA A 484 -1.56 -7.81 -3.95
N TRP A 485 -2.82 -8.05 -3.55
CA TRP A 485 -3.19 -9.05 -2.57
C TRP A 485 -3.59 -10.33 -3.27
N ASN A 486 -2.96 -11.44 -2.90
CA ASN A 486 -3.24 -12.73 -3.52
C ASN A 486 -3.94 -13.69 -2.56
N ARG A 487 -3.92 -13.40 -1.25
CA ARG A 487 -4.55 -14.24 -0.23
C ARG A 487 -5.28 -13.39 0.79
N ARG A 488 -6.58 -13.67 0.93
CA ARG A 488 -7.44 -13.15 2.00
C ARG A 488 -7.89 -14.31 2.87
N VAL A 489 -7.57 -14.26 4.16
CA VAL A 489 -7.96 -15.29 5.11
C VAL A 489 -8.68 -14.61 6.27
N ARG A 490 -9.90 -15.05 6.58
CA ARG A 490 -10.56 -14.64 7.82
C ARG A 490 -9.67 -15.11 8.96
N TYR A 491 -9.27 -14.18 9.81
CA TYR A 491 -8.38 -14.55 10.90
C TYR A 491 -9.23 -15.17 12.00
N GLU A 492 -9.08 -16.48 12.21
CA GLU A 492 -9.77 -17.26 13.27
C GLU A 492 -8.79 -17.78 14.32
N GLY A 493 -7.52 -17.40 14.20
CA GLY A 493 -6.41 -17.91 14.98
C GLY A 493 -6.26 -17.32 16.37
N THR A 494 -5.30 -17.84 17.12
CA THR A 494 -5.00 -17.39 18.49
C THR A 494 -4.00 -16.23 18.57
N GLY A 495 -3.54 -15.72 17.41
CA GLY A 495 -2.41 -14.80 17.31
C GLY A 495 -1.03 -15.51 17.31
N LEU A 496 -1.03 -16.84 17.40
CA LEU A 496 0.16 -17.69 17.40
C LEU A 496 0.23 -18.64 16.21
N ASP A 497 -0.81 -18.71 15.39
CA ASP A 497 -0.95 -19.73 14.34
C ASP A 497 0.21 -19.72 13.34
N ASP A 498 0.76 -18.56 13.01
CA ASP A 498 1.95 -18.45 12.14
C ASP A 498 3.17 -19.14 12.76
N ILE A 499 3.38 -18.97 14.06
CA ILE A 499 4.47 -19.62 14.79
C ILE A 499 4.18 -21.10 15.04
N ASP A 500 2.96 -21.44 15.43
CA ASP A 500 2.58 -22.81 15.76
C ASP A 500 2.60 -23.71 14.52
N ASN A 501 2.21 -23.18 13.35
CA ASN A 501 2.33 -23.92 12.09
C ASN A 501 3.80 -24.17 11.70
N LEU A 502 4.69 -23.20 11.93
CA LEU A 502 6.13 -23.39 11.71
C LEU A 502 6.73 -24.42 12.67
N LEU A 503 6.37 -24.36 13.96
CA LEU A 503 6.86 -25.30 14.97
C LEU A 503 6.35 -26.72 14.78
N ASN A 504 5.12 -26.88 14.28
CA ASN A 504 4.49 -28.18 14.04
C ASN A 504 4.79 -28.75 12.65
N GLY A 505 5.49 -28.00 11.79
CA GLY A 505 5.82 -28.42 10.44
C GLY A 505 4.64 -28.44 9.46
N THR A 506 3.56 -27.71 9.76
CA THR A 506 2.34 -27.65 8.94
C THR A 506 2.31 -26.42 8.01
N ASP A 507 3.28 -25.52 8.13
CA ASP A 507 3.47 -24.39 7.20
C ASP A 507 4.23 -24.84 5.93
N ARG A 508 4.66 -23.88 5.10
CA ARG A 508 5.42 -24.15 3.88
C ARG A 508 6.69 -24.96 4.18
N LEU A 509 6.88 -26.03 3.42
CA LEU A 509 7.97 -26.99 3.61
C LEU A 509 9.36 -26.32 3.57
N ASP A 510 9.56 -25.31 2.74
CA ASP A 510 10.84 -24.58 2.66
C ASP A 510 11.18 -23.84 3.96
N LEU A 511 10.20 -23.15 4.56
CA LEU A 511 10.38 -22.48 5.85
C LEU A 511 10.58 -23.49 6.98
N VAL A 512 9.76 -24.53 7.03
CA VAL A 512 9.87 -25.61 8.03
C VAL A 512 11.27 -26.23 7.98
N MET A 513 11.77 -26.55 6.78
CA MET A 513 13.11 -27.12 6.62
C MET A 513 14.21 -26.14 7.04
N ALA A 514 14.08 -24.84 6.73
CA ALA A 514 15.03 -23.81 7.15
C ALA A 514 15.13 -23.68 8.68
N TYR A 515 13.99 -23.71 9.38
CA TYR A 515 13.96 -23.67 10.84
C TYR A 515 14.41 -24.99 11.47
N HIS A 516 13.86 -26.13 11.03
CA HIS A 516 14.16 -27.44 11.64
C HIS A 516 15.61 -27.90 11.44
N SER A 517 16.26 -27.48 10.34
CA SER A 517 17.68 -27.73 10.13
C SER A 517 18.61 -26.87 11.01
N ASN A 518 18.06 -25.87 11.70
CA ASN A 518 18.82 -24.94 12.53
C ASN A 518 18.28 -24.86 13.97
N PRO A 519 18.90 -25.57 14.93
CA PRO A 519 18.47 -25.58 16.33
C PRO A 519 18.36 -24.19 16.98
N ALA A 520 19.19 -23.24 16.55
CA ALA A 520 19.15 -21.88 17.07
C ALA A 520 17.96 -21.11 16.52
N ALA A 521 17.63 -21.24 15.23
CA ALA A 521 16.42 -20.65 14.66
C ALA A 521 15.15 -21.19 15.35
N MET A 522 15.12 -22.48 15.68
CA MET A 522 14.02 -23.06 16.47
C MET A 522 13.97 -22.50 17.91
N ALA A 523 15.12 -22.24 18.53
CA ALA A 523 15.16 -21.62 19.85
C ALA A 523 14.63 -20.18 19.81
N ASP A 524 14.97 -19.42 18.77
CA ASP A 524 14.46 -18.06 18.54
C ASP A 524 12.94 -18.08 18.30
N LEU A 525 12.44 -19.00 17.47
CA LEU A 525 11.01 -19.15 17.22
C LEU A 525 10.21 -19.53 18.49
N ARG A 526 10.75 -20.43 19.32
CA ARG A 526 10.16 -20.77 20.64
C ARG A 526 10.19 -19.60 21.61
N LEU A 527 11.24 -18.77 21.56
CA LEU A 527 11.35 -17.57 22.36
C LEU A 527 10.30 -16.54 21.94
N GLU A 528 10.16 -16.29 20.64
CA GLU A 528 9.13 -15.42 20.09
C GLU A 528 7.73 -15.89 20.47
N ARG A 529 7.45 -17.19 20.36
CA ARG A 529 6.18 -17.77 20.82
C ARG A 529 5.88 -17.38 22.28
N ARG A 530 6.86 -17.52 23.17
CA ARG A 530 6.69 -17.21 24.59
C ARG A 530 6.45 -15.72 24.84
N THR A 531 7.14 -14.84 24.13
CA THR A 531 6.94 -13.39 24.27
C THR A 531 5.57 -12.98 23.73
N ARG A 532 5.09 -13.58 22.63
CA ARG A 532 3.72 -13.35 22.12
C ARG A 532 2.64 -13.88 23.07
N VAL A 533 2.84 -15.05 23.68
CA VAL A 533 1.94 -15.55 24.75
C VAL A 533 1.92 -14.58 25.94
N HIS A 534 3.07 -14.03 26.32
CA HIS A 534 3.17 -13.05 27.41
C HIS A 534 2.43 -11.75 27.08
N PHE A 535 2.49 -11.28 25.82
CA PHE A 535 1.70 -10.16 25.32
C PHE A 535 0.20 -10.47 25.34
N ALA A 536 -0.22 -11.62 24.78
CA ALA A 536 -1.62 -12.03 24.76
C ALA A 536 -2.22 -12.13 26.17
N TYR A 537 -1.45 -12.63 27.14
CA TYR A 537 -1.86 -12.64 28.55
C TYR A 537 -2.15 -11.24 29.10
N PHE A 538 -1.34 -10.23 28.75
CA PHE A 538 -1.60 -8.85 29.13
C PHE A 538 -2.90 -8.33 28.51
N ILE A 539 -3.11 -8.58 27.22
CA ILE A 539 -4.34 -8.18 26.52
C ILE A 539 -5.56 -8.81 27.19
N ASP A 540 -5.51 -10.10 27.54
CA ASP A 540 -6.60 -10.79 28.23
C ASP A 540 -6.87 -10.18 29.62
N LYS A 541 -5.82 -10.00 30.44
CA LYS A 541 -5.96 -9.62 31.86
C LYS A 541 -6.07 -8.14 32.13
N ARG A 542 -5.73 -7.26 31.19
CA ARG A 542 -5.84 -5.82 31.40
C ARG A 542 -7.29 -5.40 31.57
N LYS A 543 -7.62 -4.86 32.73
CA LYS A 543 -8.94 -4.30 33.03
C LYS A 543 -9.21 -3.06 32.19
N GLY A 544 -10.45 -2.89 31.73
CA GLY A 544 -10.87 -1.75 30.92
C GLY A 544 -10.31 -1.72 29.49
N LEU A 545 -9.63 -2.78 29.04
CA LEU A 545 -9.25 -2.92 27.64
C LEU A 545 -10.45 -3.46 26.85
N ASP A 546 -11.27 -2.58 26.33
CA ASP A 546 -12.43 -2.88 25.48
C ASP A 546 -12.68 -1.72 24.49
N ARG A 547 -13.78 -1.79 23.72
CA ARG A 547 -14.13 -0.76 22.72
C ARG A 547 -14.23 0.67 23.27
N THR A 548 -14.48 0.85 24.57
CA THR A 548 -14.55 2.19 25.19
C THR A 548 -13.20 2.90 25.18
N MET A 549 -12.12 2.18 24.93
CA MET A 549 -10.78 2.73 24.68
C MET A 549 -10.72 3.57 23.41
N LEU A 550 -11.59 3.29 22.42
CA LEU A 550 -11.58 3.95 21.11
C LEU A 550 -12.35 5.28 21.08
N GLY A 551 -13.08 5.61 22.15
CA GLY A 551 -13.92 6.81 22.23
C GLY A 551 -13.50 7.77 23.35
N GLY A 552 -14.08 8.97 23.31
CA GLY A 552 -13.79 10.08 24.22
C GLY A 552 -13.36 11.32 23.45
N SER A 553 -13.08 12.42 24.17
CA SER A 553 -12.35 13.54 23.57
C SER A 553 -10.89 13.13 23.31
N ASP A 554 -10.21 13.88 22.45
CA ASP A 554 -8.80 13.63 22.09
C ASP A 554 -7.91 13.51 23.34
N ALA A 555 -8.04 14.42 24.31
CA ALA A 555 -7.28 14.38 25.56
C ALA A 555 -7.57 13.12 26.41
N VAL A 556 -8.81 12.65 26.43
CA VAL A 556 -9.19 11.42 27.15
C VAL A 556 -8.65 10.19 26.41
N PHE A 557 -8.68 10.19 25.09
CA PHE A 557 -8.11 9.13 24.27
C PHE A 557 -6.58 9.06 24.44
N GLU A 558 -5.88 10.18 24.39
CA GLU A 558 -4.43 10.26 24.66
C GLU A 558 -4.09 9.71 26.04
N GLN A 559 -4.81 10.14 27.08
CA GLN A 559 -4.59 9.63 28.44
C GLN A 559 -4.77 8.11 28.53
N LYS A 560 -5.79 7.55 27.88
CA LYS A 560 -6.02 6.09 27.83
C LYS A 560 -4.91 5.36 27.07
N MET A 561 -4.44 5.95 25.97
CA MET A 561 -3.33 5.42 25.16
C MET A 561 -2.04 5.40 25.99
N ASP A 562 -1.67 6.52 26.60
CA ASP A 562 -0.46 6.65 27.40
C ASP A 562 -0.45 5.67 28.57
N ALA A 563 -1.59 5.56 29.28
CA ALA A 563 -1.75 4.57 30.34
C ALA A 563 -1.59 3.13 29.82
N PHE A 564 -2.18 2.81 28.65
CA PHE A 564 -2.02 1.50 28.02
C PHE A 564 -0.58 1.18 27.66
N ILE A 565 0.13 2.13 27.06
CA ILE A 565 1.53 1.93 26.65
C ILE A 565 2.45 1.81 27.86
N ALA A 566 2.24 2.61 28.92
CA ALA A 566 2.99 2.49 30.17
C ALA A 566 2.77 1.13 30.85
N ASP A 567 1.51 0.68 30.96
CA ASP A 567 1.16 -0.63 31.51
C ASP A 567 1.78 -1.76 30.70
N LEU A 568 1.64 -1.69 29.36
CA LEU A 568 2.15 -2.69 28.43
C LEU A 568 3.67 -2.81 28.56
N LYS A 569 4.38 -1.68 28.50
CA LYS A 569 5.84 -1.66 28.60
C LYS A 569 6.31 -2.25 29.92
N THR A 570 5.67 -1.89 31.03
CA THR A 570 5.96 -2.45 32.36
C THR A 570 5.74 -3.97 32.39
N HIS A 571 4.63 -4.46 31.83
CA HIS A 571 4.33 -5.89 31.77
C HIS A 571 5.35 -6.66 30.92
N LEU A 572 5.70 -6.14 29.74
CA LEU A 572 6.67 -6.77 28.83
C LEU A 572 8.07 -6.82 29.46
N GLN A 573 8.49 -5.76 30.15
CA GLN A 573 9.77 -5.72 30.89
C GLN A 573 9.82 -6.73 32.04
N GLY A 574 8.66 -7.12 32.58
CA GLY A 574 8.53 -8.20 33.57
C GLY A 574 8.74 -9.61 33.01
N PHE A 575 8.93 -9.77 31.69
CA PHE A 575 9.15 -11.07 31.06
C PHE A 575 10.46 -11.70 31.56
N LYS A 576 10.33 -12.90 32.14
CA LYS A 576 11.48 -13.67 32.62
C LYS A 576 12.13 -14.43 31.48
N TRP A 577 13.25 -13.90 31.01
CA TRP A 577 14.22 -14.65 30.19
C TRP A 577 14.72 -15.84 31.01
N LYS A 578 14.10 -17.01 30.90
CA LYS A 578 14.65 -18.23 31.53
C LYS A 578 16.05 -18.49 30.95
N ARG A 579 17.10 -18.00 31.62
CA ARG A 579 18.49 -18.47 31.45
C ARG A 579 18.53 -19.87 32.06
N GLY A 580 18.42 -20.92 31.25
CA GLY A 580 18.28 -22.26 31.84
C GLY A 580 18.38 -23.48 30.93
N GLU A 581 18.45 -23.35 29.62
CA GLU A 581 19.00 -24.42 28.78
C GLU A 581 20.47 -24.03 28.54
N LYS A 582 21.38 -24.73 29.22
CA LYS A 582 22.80 -24.39 29.30
C LYS A 582 23.42 -24.33 27.89
N LYS A 583 24.29 -23.32 27.73
CA LYS A 583 25.18 -23.10 26.60
C LYS A 583 26.10 -24.28 26.33
#